data_AF-A0A0S9PMY9-F1
#
_entry.id   AF-A0A0S9PMY9-F1
#
_cell.length_a   1.000
_cell.length_b   1.000
_cell.length_c   1.000
_cell.angle_alpha   90.00
_cell.angle_beta   90.00
_cell.angle_gamma   90.00
#
_symmetry.space_group_name_H-M   'P 1'
#
loop_
_entity.id
_entity.type
_entity.pdbx_description
1 polymer ?
#
loop_
_entity_poly.entity_id
_entity_poly.type
_entity_poly.pdbx_seq_one_letter_code
_entity_poly.pdbx_strand_id
1 'polypeptide(L)' 'MSATHRLARILAARSGEDIELAFATQDGQTLKVLATPDQIDRLVDELEDILNSPTGPEADEPPAVA' A
#
# COMPACT_ATOMS: atom_id res chain seq x y z
N MET A 1 -11.27 16.19 4.26
CA MET A 1 -10.79 14.82 4.50
C MET A 1 -11.63 13.89 3.63
N SER A 2 -11.02 13.17 2.68
CA SER A 2 -11.73 12.13 1.93
C SER A 2 -11.97 10.94 2.86
N ALA A 3 -13.13 10.28 2.74
CA ALA A 3 -13.37 9.02 3.44
C ALA A 3 -12.37 7.96 2.95
N THR A 4 -11.90 7.12 3.87
CA THR A 4 -11.08 5.93 3.54
C THR A 4 -12.01 4.81 3.11
N HIS A 5 -11.77 4.25 1.93
CA HIS A 5 -12.56 3.15 1.38
C HIS A 5 -11.76 1.85 1.43
N ARG A 6 -12.45 0.72 1.58
CA ARG A 6 -11.80 -0.60 1.51
C ARG A 6 -11.43 -0.91 0.07
N LEU A 7 -10.15 -1.21 -0.16
CA LEU A 7 -9.66 -1.68 -1.45
C LEU A 7 -10.28 -3.05 -1.77
N ALA A 8 -10.84 -3.19 -2.96
CA ALA A 8 -11.33 -4.46 -3.50
C ALA A 8 -10.34 -5.05 -4.51
N ARG A 9 -9.78 -4.23 -5.39
CA ARG A 9 -8.84 -4.67 -6.44
C ARG A 9 -7.96 -3.53 -6.93
N ILE A 10 -6.74 -3.85 -7.33
CA ILE A 10 -5.88 -2.97 -8.13
C ILE A 10 -5.70 -3.59 -9.51
N LEU A 11 -5.79 -2.76 -10.55
CA LEU A 11 -5.41 -3.10 -11.91
C LEU A 11 -4.27 -2.18 -12.35
N ALA A 12 -3.24 -2.75 -12.97
CA ALA A 12 -2.13 -1.98 -13.51
C ALA A 12 -1.99 -2.22 -15.02
N ALA A 13 -1.72 -1.16 -15.77
CA ALA A 13 -1.43 -1.22 -17.19
C ALA A 13 -0.32 -0.22 -17.56
N ARG A 14 0.53 -0.57 -18.53
CA ARG A 14 1.47 0.41 -19.08
C ARG A 14 0.72 1.46 -19.90
N SER A 15 1.07 2.71 -19.71
CA SER A 15 0.52 3.86 -20.43
C SER A 15 1.68 4.74 -20.89
N GLY A 16 2.20 4.45 -22.10
CA GLY A 16 3.45 5.06 -22.56
C GLY A 16 4.63 4.66 -21.68
N GLU A 17 5.36 5.66 -21.19
CA GLU A 17 6.48 5.49 -20.25
C GLU A 17 6.02 5.33 -18.79
N ASP A 18 4.75 5.61 -18.51
CA ASP A 18 4.13 5.55 -17.18
C ASP A 18 3.32 4.27 -16.96
N ILE A 19 2.80 4.13 -15.75
CA ILE A 19 1.94 3.03 -15.30
C ILE A 19 0.61 3.63 -14.81
N GLU A 20 -0.50 3.23 -15.45
CA GLU A 20 -1.84 3.52 -14.94
C GLU A 20 -2.22 2.47 -13.90
N LEU A 21 -2.62 2.92 -12.70
CA LEU A 21 -3.24 2.09 -11.68
C LEU A 21 -4.72 2.47 -11.53
N ALA A 22 -5.59 1.46 -11.48
CA ALA A 22 -6.99 1.63 -11.13
C ALA A 22 -7.28 0.91 -9.81
N PHE A 23 -7.62 1.68 -8.78
CA PHE A 23 -8.04 1.21 -7.47
C PHE A 23 -9.55 1.10 -7.41
N ALA A 24 -10.07 -0.12 -7.42
CA ALA A 24 -11.49 -0.39 -7.21
C ALA A 24 -11.75 -0.60 -5.72
N THR A 25 -12.79 0.03 -5.19
CA THR A 25 -13.20 -0.06 -3.79
C THR A 25 -14.38 -1.02 -3.64
N GLN A 26 -14.59 -1.54 -2.42
CA GLN A 26 -15.66 -2.52 -2.15
C GLN A 26 -17.08 -1.96 -2.34
N ASP A 27 -17.25 -0.65 -2.18
CA ASP A 27 -18.50 0.08 -2.44
C ASP A 27 -18.69 0.45 -3.93
N GLY A 28 -17.80 -0.03 -4.81
CA GLY A 28 -17.94 0.07 -6.26
C GLY A 28 -17.38 1.35 -6.88
N GLN A 29 -16.67 2.18 -6.11
CA GLN A 29 -15.94 3.33 -6.67
C GLN A 29 -14.65 2.86 -7.34
N THR A 30 -14.13 3.65 -8.28
CA THR A 30 -12.82 3.40 -8.89
C THR A 30 -12.07 4.71 -9.04
N LEU A 31 -10.86 4.75 -8.50
CA LEU A 31 -9.91 5.85 -8.67
C LEU A 31 -8.80 5.39 -9.62
N LYS A 32 -8.52 6.18 -10.66
CA LYS A 32 -7.40 5.97 -11.55
C LYS A 32 -6.29 6.97 -11.25
N VAL A 33 -5.05 6.49 -11.24
CA VAL A 33 -3.85 7.32 -11.12
C VAL A 33 -2.86 6.92 -12.20
N LEU A 34 -2.05 7.89 -12.65
CA LEU A 34 -0.90 7.66 -13.50
C LEU A 34 0.35 7.91 -12.66
N ALA A 35 1.30 6.98 -12.70
CA ALA A 35 2.52 7.04 -11.92
C ALA A 35 3.71 6.63 -12.78
N THR A 36 4.87 7.22 -12.50
CA THR A 36 6.13 6.80 -13.12
C THR A 36 6.60 5.46 -12.52
N PRO A 37 7.48 4.70 -13.21
CA PRO A 37 8.07 3.49 -12.64
C PRO A 37 8.70 3.70 -11.25
N ASP A 38 9.52 4.74 -11.09
CA ASP A 38 10.16 5.07 -9.81
C ASP A 38 9.15 5.35 -8.67
N GLN A 39 7.98 5.90 -8.99
CA GLN A 39 6.92 6.13 -8.01
C GLN A 39 6.24 4.82 -7.60
N ILE A 40 6.11 3.86 -8.53
CA ILE A 40 5.62 2.52 -8.21
C ILE A 40 6.63 1.78 -7.34
N ASP A 41 7.92 1.87 -7.64
CA ASP A 41 8.96 1.20 -6.84
C ASP A 41 8.93 1.70 -5.39
N ARG A 42 8.89 3.03 -5.18
CA ARG A 42 8.75 3.60 -3.82
C ARG A 42 7.47 3.18 -3.10
N LEU A 43 6.36 3.07 -3.83
CA LEU A 43 5.11 2.59 -3.27
C LEU A 43 5.23 1.12 -2.82
N VAL A 44 5.89 0.28 -3.61
CA VAL A 44 6.13 -1.11 -3.25
C VAL A 44 7.01 -1.19 -2.01
N ASP A 45 8.11 -0.44 -1.95
CA ASP A 45 9.01 -0.39 -0.79
C ASP A 45 8.25 0.01 0.49
N GLU A 46 7.42 1.07 0.44
CA GLU A 46 6.64 1.53 1.59
C GLU A 46 5.61 0.48 2.04
N LEU A 47 4.97 -0.21 1.09
CA LEU A 47 4.04 -1.29 1.41
C LEU A 47 4.77 -2.49 2.02
N GLU A 48 5.94 -2.86 1.50
CA GLU A 48 6.76 -3.93 2.06
C GLU A 48 7.20 -3.61 3.49
N ASP A 49 7.65 -2.38 3.75
CA ASP A 49 8.01 -1.92 5.08
C ASP A 49 6.84 -2.04 6.06
N ILE A 50 5.65 -1.56 5.68
CA ILE A 50 4.45 -1.63 6.53
C ILE A 50 4.02 -3.06 6.79
N LEU A 51 4.05 -3.93 5.77
CA LEU A 51 3.62 -5.33 5.90
C LEU A 51 4.58 -6.15 6.76
N ASN A 52 5.87 -5.81 6.74
CA ASN A 52 6.89 -6.48 7.54
C ASN A 52 7.09 -5.81 8.92
N SER A 53 6.46 -4.66 9.17
CA SER A 53 6.51 -3.97 10.45
C SER A 53 5.70 -4.74 11.50
N PRO A 54 6.20 -4.88 12.74
CA PRO A 54 5.45 -5.50 13.82
C PRO A 54 4.14 -4.72 14.07
N THR A 55 3.02 -5.41 13.95
CA THR A 55 1.69 -4.84 14.21
C THR A 55 1.37 -4.97 15.69
N GLY A 56 2.02 -4.13 16.51
CA GLY A 56 1.76 -4.03 17.94
C GLY A 56 2.93 -3.38 18.67
N PRO A 57 2.73 -2.87 19.91
CA PRO A 57 3.87 -2.53 20.73
C PRO A 57 4.71 -3.80 20.85
N GLU A 58 5.99 -3.73 20.47
CA GLU A 58 6.95 -4.76 20.84
C GLU A 58 6.71 -5.01 22.32
N ALA A 59 6.31 -6.24 22.68
CA ALA A 59 6.33 -6.59 24.08
C ALA A 59 7.80 -6.47 24.46
N ASP A 60 8.14 -5.38 25.14
CA ASP A 60 9.30 -5.28 26.01
C ASP A 60 9.19 -6.48 26.95
N GLU A 61 9.62 -7.66 26.50
CA GLU A 61 9.88 -8.78 27.38
C GLU A 61 11.16 -8.35 28.11
N PRO A 62 11.06 -7.95 29.39
CA PRO A 62 12.25 -7.57 30.12
C PRO A 62 13.15 -8.81 30.16
N PRO A 63 14.48 -8.64 30.11
CA PRO A 63 15.39 -9.77 30.06
C PRO A 63 15.06 -10.70 31.23
N ALA A 64 14.81 -11.97 30.93
CA ALA A 64 14.54 -12.97 31.95
C ALA A 64 15.69 -12.96 32.96
N VAL A 65 15.42 -12.45 34.16
CA VAL A 65 16.35 -12.48 35.27
C VAL A 65 16.18 -13.81 36.01
N ALA A 66 17.30 -14.55 36.05
CA ALA A 66 17.65 -15.74 36.84
C ALA A 66 17.17 -17.10 36.32
#